data_AF-A0A659UV65-F1
#
_entry.id   AF-A0A659UV65-F1
#
_cell.length_a   1.000
_cell.length_b   1.000
_cell.length_c   1.000
_cell.angle_alpha   90.00
_cell.angle_beta   90.00
_cell.angle_gamma   90.00
#
_symmetry.space_group_name_H-M   'P 1'
#
loop_
_entity.id
_entity.type
_entity.pdbx_description
1 polymer ?
#
loop_
_entity_poly.entity_id
_entity_poly.type
_entity_poly.pdbx_seq_one_letter_code
_entity_poly.pdbx_strand_id
1 'polypeptide(L)' 'MARHPRITFIGAGSTVFMKNIVGDVLQRPALSGATIALMDINPQRLEESAVVVNKLIATLGVKAKAETCTD' A
#
# COMPACT_ATOMS: atom_id res chain seq x y z
N MET A 1 5.52 8.22 -21.00
CA MET A 1 5.52 8.41 -19.53
C MET A 1 4.73 7.26 -18.92
N ALA A 2 5.36 6.34 -18.20
CA ALA A 2 4.62 5.33 -17.44
C ALA A 2 3.89 6.08 -16.31
N ARG A 3 2.57 6.24 -16.44
CA ARG A 3 1.75 6.90 -15.42
C ARG A 3 1.51 5.88 -14.32
N HIS A 4 2.30 5.94 -13.25
CA HIS A 4 2.09 5.10 -12.09
C HIS A 4 0.75 5.47 -11.43
N PRO A 5 -0.19 4.53 -11.28
CA PRO A 5 -1.48 4.82 -10.70
C PRO A 5 -1.36 5.03 -9.19
N ARG A 6 -2.27 5.81 -8.61
CA ARG A 6 -2.53 5.85 -7.17
C ARG A 6 -3.66 4.87 -6.86
N ILE A 7 -3.42 3.93 -5.96
CA ILE A 7 -4.38 2.92 -5.53
C ILE A 7 -4.68 3.21 -4.05
N THR A 8 -5.92 3.56 -3.74
CA THR A 8 -6.32 3.95 -2.39
C THR A 8 -7.10 2.84 -1.71
N PHE A 9 -6.69 2.48 -0.49
CA PHE A 9 -7.35 1.52 0.38
C PHE A 9 -8.06 2.28 1.50
N ILE A 10 -9.39 2.29 1.48
CA ILE A 10 -10.23 2.83 2.56
C ILE A 10 -10.58 1.68 3.51
N GLY A 11 -10.32 1.86 4.80
CA GLY A 11 -10.32 0.75 5.76
C GLY A 11 -9.01 -0.03 5.76
N ALA A 12 -7.89 0.67 5.53
CA ALA A 12 -6.56 0.09 5.42
C ALA A 12 -6.09 -0.63 6.70
N GLY A 13 -6.68 -0.34 7.85
CA GLY A 13 -6.41 -1.01 9.12
C GLY A 13 -6.72 -2.51 9.11
N SER A 14 -7.41 -3.03 8.09
CA SER A 14 -7.53 -4.46 7.80
C SER A 14 -6.21 -5.02 7.24
N THR A 15 -5.19 -5.13 8.09
CA THR A 15 -3.81 -5.43 7.71
C THR A 15 -3.65 -6.68 6.85
N VAL A 16 -4.37 -7.77 7.14
CA VAL A 16 -4.29 -9.02 6.36
C VAL A 16 -4.89 -8.85 4.97
N PHE A 17 -6.08 -8.26 4.88
CA PHE A 17 -6.73 -7.97 3.60
C PHE A 17 -5.86 -7.04 2.76
N MET A 18 -5.44 -5.92 3.32
CA MET A 18 -4.61 -4.92 2.66
C MET A 18 -3.29 -5.54 2.17
N LYS A 19 -2.59 -6.31 3.03
CA LYS A 19 -1.33 -6.99 2.67
C LYS A 19 -1.49 -7.90 1.45
N ASN A 20 -2.55 -8.71 1.42
CA ASN A 20 -2.76 -9.67 0.33
C ASN A 20 -2.98 -8.95 -0.99
N ILE A 21 -3.86 -7.94 -1.01
CA ILE A 21 -4.16 -7.18 -2.23
C ILE A 21 -2.95 -6.36 -2.69
N VAL A 22 -2.24 -5.70 -1.78
CA VAL A 22 -1.01 -4.95 -2.11
C VAL A 22 0.06 -5.90 -2.66
N GLY A 23 0.23 -7.08 -2.07
CA GLY A 23 1.16 -8.09 -2.55
C GLY A 23 0.88 -8.51 -4.00
N ASP A 24 -0.38 -8.74 -4.35
CA ASP A 24 -0.78 -9.11 -5.72
C ASP A 24 -0.59 -7.94 -6.70
N VAL A 25 -0.95 -6.73 -6.29
CA VAL A 25 -0.78 -5.50 -7.08
C VAL A 25 0.69 -5.28 -7.43
N LEU A 26 1.59 -5.33 -6.44
CA LEU A 26 3.00 -5.00 -6.63
C LEU A 26 3.76 -6.03 -7.47
N GLN A 27 3.26 -7.27 -7.56
CA GLN A 27 3.79 -8.29 -8.45
C GLN A 27 3.39 -8.08 -9.91
N ARG A 28 2.42 -7.21 -10.21
CA ARG A 28 2.05 -6.88 -11.59
C ARG A 28 3.02 -5.84 -12.16
N PRO A 29 3.78 -6.14 -13.24
CA PRO A 29 4.80 -5.21 -13.76
C PRO A 29 4.25 -3.80 -14.07
N ALA A 30 3.03 -3.73 -14.61
CA ALA A 30 2.33 -2.49 -14.92
C ALA A 30 1.98 -1.63 -13.69
N LEU A 31 1.96 -2.22 -12.49
CA LEU A 31 1.59 -1.57 -11.22
C LEU A 31 2.75 -1.51 -10.21
N SER A 32 3.92 -2.07 -10.55
CA SER A 32 5.07 -2.18 -9.63
C SER A 32 5.59 -0.84 -9.08
N GLY A 33 5.31 0.29 -9.74
CA GLY A 33 5.66 1.63 -9.25
C GLY A 33 4.47 2.44 -8.74
N ALA A 34 3.31 1.82 -8.48
CA ALA A 34 2.12 2.51 -8.01
C ALA A 34 2.33 3.21 -6.65
N THR A 35 1.54 4.25 -6.39
CA THR A 35 1.40 4.83 -5.05
C THR A 35 0.28 4.10 -4.32
N ILE A 36 0.60 3.45 -3.20
CA ILE A 36 -0.33 2.79 -2.31
C ILE A 36 -0.74 3.79 -1.23
N ALA A 37 -1.96 4.31 -1.32
CA ALA A 37 -2.53 5.22 -0.34
C ALA A 37 -3.39 4.45 0.66
N LEU A 38 -3.05 4.54 1.94
CA LEU A 38 -3.74 3.87 3.03
C LEU A 38 -4.57 4.90 3.81
N MET A 39 -5.86 4.64 3.94
CA MET A 39 -6.77 5.45 4.74
C MET A 39 -7.48 4.58 5.77
N ASP A 40 -7.42 5.00 7.03
CA ASP A 40 -8.23 4.42 8.10
C ASP A 40 -8.45 5.48 9.19
N ILE A 41 -9.62 5.42 9.84
CA ILE A 41 -9.96 6.33 10.95
C ILE A 41 -9.23 5.96 12.24
N ASN A 42 -8.72 4.73 12.36
CA ASN A 42 -7.95 4.28 13.50
C ASN A 42 -6.43 4.45 13.21
N PRO A 43 -5.76 5.43 13.83
CA PRO A 43 -4.36 5.75 13.53
C PRO A 43 -3.41 4.61 13.90
N GLN A 44 -3.68 3.87 14.97
CA GLN A 44 -2.85 2.74 15.40
C GLN A 44 -2.89 1.61 14.35
N ARG A 45 -4.09 1.25 13.89
CA ARG A 45 -4.24 0.22 12.84
C ARG A 45 -3.66 0.66 11.50
N LEU A 46 -3.75 1.96 11.20
CA LEU A 46 -3.16 2.55 10.01
C LEU A 46 -1.62 2.47 10.05
N GLU A 47 -1.01 2.77 11.19
CA GLU A 47 0.44 2.66 11.39
C GLU A 47 0.93 1.22 11.22
N GLU A 48 0.25 0.25 11.85
CA GLU A 48 0.55 -1.19 11.69
C GLU A 48 0.51 -1.60 10.21
N SER A 49 -0.51 -1.13 9.49
CA SER A 49 -0.71 -1.39 8.07
C SER A 49 0.38 -0.76 7.21
N ALA A 50 0.77 0.48 7.51
CA ALA A 50 1.85 1.18 6.82
C ALA A 50 3.20 0.47 7.00
N VAL A 51 3.50 -0.03 8.20
CA VAL A 51 4.71 -0.83 8.45
C VAL A 51 4.72 -2.09 7.58
N VAL A 52 3.59 -2.78 7.46
CA VAL A 52 3.47 -3.99 6.62
C VAL A 52 3.67 -3.66 5.13
N VAL A 53 3.05 -2.60 4.60
CA VAL A 53 3.23 -2.19 3.20
C VAL A 53 4.67 -1.82 2.91
N ASN A 54 5.30 -1.01 3.77
CA ASN A 54 6.69 -0.60 3.55
C ASN A 54 7.64 -1.81 3.55
N LYS A 55 7.40 -2.80 4.42
CA LYS A 55 8.14 -4.08 4.39
C LYS A 55 7.90 -4.85 3.09
N LEU A 56 6.67 -4.91 2.57
CA LEU A 56 6.37 -5.58 1.30
C LEU A 56 7.10 -4.90 0.12
N ILE A 57 7.05 -3.56 0.04
CA ILE A 57 7.73 -2.79 -1.00
C ILE A 57 9.23 -3.07 -0.97
N ALA A 58 9.85 -3.01 0.21
CA ALA A 58 11.26 -3.29 0.38
C ALA A 58 11.63 -4.74 0.03
N THR A 59 10.81 -5.71 0.44
CA THR A 59 11.04 -7.14 0.18
C THR A 59 10.93 -7.48 -1.31
N LEU A 60 9.97 -6.88 -2.01
CA LEU A 60 9.78 -7.08 -3.45
C LEU A 60 10.75 -6.26 -4.31
N GLY A 61 11.47 -5.29 -3.72
CA GLY A 61 12.42 -4.45 -4.45
C GLY A 61 11.77 -3.57 -5.53
N VAL A 62 10.49 -3.22 -5.35
CA VAL A 62 9.71 -2.45 -6.32
C VAL A 62 9.76 -0.95 -6.05
N LYS A 63 9.44 -0.12 -7.04
CA LYS A 63 9.50 1.36 -6.95
C LYS A 63 8.23 2.02 -6.38
N ALA A 64 7.33 1.22 -5.81
CA ALA A 64 6.10 1.71 -5.21
C ALA A 64 6.37 2.59 -3.99
N LYS A 65 5.39 3.42 -3.62
CA LYS A 65 5.42 4.30 -2.45
C LYS A 65 4.19 4.07 -1.60
N ALA A 66 4.33 4.21 -0.28
CA ALA A 66 3.21 4.19 0.65
C ALA A 66 2.93 5.61 1.18
N GLU A 67 1.65 5.98 1.25
CA GLU A 67 1.17 7.22 1.86
C GLU A 67 0.02 6.89 2.81
N THR A 68 -0.14 7.66 3.89
CA THR A 68 -1.17 7.44 4.92
C THR A 68 -2.03 8.68 5.10
N CYS A 69 -3.33 8.49 5.33
CA CYS A 69 -4.34 9.53 5.49
C CYS A 69 -5.33 9.13 6.60
N THR A 70 -5.83 10.07 7.40
CA THR A 70 -6.83 9.81 8.45
C THR A 70 -8.10 10.66 8.31
N ASP A 71 -8.13 11.58 7.36
CA ASP A 71 -9.20 12.55 7.09
C ASP A 71 -10.05 12.20 5.86
#